data_AF-A0A523GSH5-F1
#
_entry.id   AF-A0A523GSH5-F1
#
_cell.length_a   1.000
_cell.length_b   1.000
_cell.length_c   1.000
_cell.angle_alpha   90.00
_cell.angle_beta   90.00
_cell.angle_gamma   90.00
#
_symmetry.space_group_name_H-M   'P 1'
#
loop_
_entity.id
_entity.type
_entity.pdbx_description
1 polymer ?
#
loop_
_entity_poly.entity_id
_entity_poly.type
_entity_poly.pdbx_seq_one_letter_code
_entity_poly.pdbx_strand_id
1 'polypeptide(L)'
;MKKLFILTFLFVAFSVSEGHSQTVQSFFDEADALFKSYVSDGKVDYAAIKNNPDKLNSVLETAKHISVSINYPKVYQAFWINAYNLSVIKGIVDNYPIKSPLDKKGFFDKTKYDLGGT
;
A
#
# COMPACT_ATOMS: atom_id res chain seq x y z
N MET A 1 1.71 -50.34 -8.26
CA MET A 1 2.64 -49.24 -8.61
C MET A 1 2.00 -48.15 -9.48
N LYS A 2 1.08 -48.45 -10.42
CA LYS A 2 0.32 -47.42 -11.18
C LYS A 2 -0.61 -46.53 -10.33
N LYS A 3 -1.19 -47.08 -9.25
CA LYS A 3 -2.07 -46.32 -8.33
C LYS A 3 -1.32 -45.33 -7.42
N LEU A 4 -0.01 -45.53 -7.22
CA LEU A 4 0.82 -44.63 -6.40
C LEU A 4 1.18 -43.35 -7.19
N PHE A 5 1.43 -43.50 -8.51
CA PHE A 5 1.64 -42.36 -9.42
C PHE A 5 0.41 -41.45 -9.57
N ILE A 6 -0.81 -42.02 -9.48
CA ILE A 6 -2.06 -41.24 -9.57
C ILE A 6 -2.26 -40.36 -8.33
N LEU A 7 -1.83 -40.82 -7.15
CA LEU A 7 -1.89 -40.03 -5.91
C LEU A 7 -0.88 -38.87 -5.90
N THR A 8 0.29 -39.04 -6.51
CA THR A 8 1.29 -37.96 -6.63
C THR A 8 0.85 -36.88 -7.63
N PHE A 9 0.13 -37.25 -8.69
CA PHE A 9 -0.38 -36.30 -9.68
C PHE A 9 -1.53 -35.41 -9.15
N LEU A 10 -2.31 -35.91 -8.18
CA LEU A 10 -3.41 -35.16 -7.57
C LEU A 10 -2.94 -34.07 -6.59
N PHE A 11 -1.74 -34.21 -6.01
CA PHE A 11 -1.20 -33.26 -5.02
C PHE A 11 -0.59 -32.00 -5.65
N VAL A 12 -0.16 -32.08 -6.92
CA VAL A 12 0.45 -30.96 -7.66
C VAL A 12 -0.61 -29.99 -8.22
N ALA A 13 -1.87 -30.42 -8.33
CA ALA A 13 -2.95 -29.60 -8.90
C ALA A 13 -3.54 -28.57 -7.93
N PHE A 14 -3.18 -28.60 -6.64
CA PHE A 14 -3.79 -27.73 -5.61
C PHE A 14 -2.96 -26.47 -5.27
N SER A 15 -1.85 -26.21 -5.97
CA SER A 15 -0.93 -25.11 -5.60
C SER A 15 -1.19 -23.77 -6.31
N VAL A 16 -2.31 -23.59 -7.00
CA VAL A 16 -2.54 -22.41 -7.87
C VAL A 16 -3.75 -21.59 -7.46
N SER A 17 -3.78 -21.13 -6.22
CA SER A 17 -4.63 -19.99 -5.82
C SER A 17 -4.20 -19.60 -4.43
N GLU A 18 -3.52 -18.45 -4.23
CA GLU A 18 -3.48 -17.65 -2.96
C GLU A 18 -2.63 -16.35 -3.09
N GLY A 19 -1.92 -16.11 -4.20
CA GLY A 19 -0.94 -15.01 -4.31
C GLY A 19 -1.45 -13.57 -4.18
N HIS A 20 -2.77 -13.31 -4.20
CA HIS A 20 -3.31 -11.95 -4.10
C HIS A 20 -3.66 -11.51 -2.66
N SER A 21 -3.96 -12.46 -1.77
CA SER A 21 -4.33 -12.12 -0.39
C SER A 21 -3.12 -11.69 0.44
N GLN A 22 -1.97 -12.35 0.20
CA GLN A 22 -0.72 -12.07 0.92
C GLN A 22 -0.18 -10.67 0.62
N THR A 23 -0.31 -10.18 -0.62
CA THR A 23 0.18 -8.86 -1.02
C THR A 23 -0.62 -7.73 -0.38
N VAL A 24 -1.95 -7.87 -0.32
CA VAL A 24 -2.81 -6.86 0.30
C VAL A 24 -2.57 -6.78 1.81
N GLN A 25 -2.37 -7.92 2.48
CA GLN A 25 -2.04 -7.92 3.91
C GLN A 25 -0.68 -7.25 4.19
N SER A 26 0.35 -7.51 3.37
CA SER A 26 1.66 -6.84 3.49
C SER A 26 1.53 -5.32 3.44
N PHE A 27 0.74 -4.80 2.49
CA PHE A 27 0.47 -3.37 2.41
C PHE A 27 -0.19 -2.80 3.68
N PHE A 28 -1.16 -3.51 4.26
CA PHE A 28 -1.80 -3.05 5.50
C PHE A 28 -0.82 -3.06 6.68
N ASP A 29 0.02 -4.09 6.79
CA ASP A 29 1.01 -4.19 7.86
C ASP A 29 2.09 -3.10 7.72
N GLU A 30 2.55 -2.85 6.49
CA GLU A 30 3.51 -1.77 6.17
C GLU A 30 2.93 -0.38 6.45
N ALA A 31 1.66 -0.14 6.07
CA ALA A 31 0.97 1.11 6.33
C ALA A 31 0.78 1.35 7.84
N ASP A 32 0.32 0.33 8.58
CA ASP A 32 0.17 0.38 10.04
C ASP A 32 1.52 0.65 10.74
N ALA A 33 2.59 -0.02 10.31
CA ALA A 33 3.94 0.21 10.84
C ALA A 33 4.43 1.64 10.59
N LEU A 34 4.15 2.21 9.41
CA LEU A 34 4.46 3.61 9.11
C LEU A 34 3.67 4.55 10.02
N PHE A 35 2.35 4.37 10.13
CA PHE A 35 1.52 5.24 10.95
C PHE A 35 1.91 5.17 12.43
N LYS A 36 2.16 3.98 12.98
CA LYS A 36 2.65 3.82 14.36
C LYS A 36 4.02 4.47 14.58
N SER A 37 4.87 4.52 13.56
CA SER A 37 6.21 5.11 13.66
C SER A 37 6.18 6.64 13.64
N TYR A 38 5.26 7.25 12.87
CA TYR A 38 5.33 8.67 12.53
C TYR A 38 4.05 9.46 12.85
N VAL A 39 3.03 8.84 13.43
CA VAL A 39 1.79 9.51 13.82
C VAL A 39 1.62 9.44 15.33
N SER A 40 1.49 10.61 15.95
CA SER A 40 1.22 10.77 17.38
C SER A 40 0.18 11.86 17.58
N ASP A 41 -0.80 11.62 18.45
CA ASP A 41 -1.88 12.58 18.75
C ASP A 41 -2.61 13.10 17.49
N GLY A 42 -2.80 12.23 16.50
CA GLY A 42 -3.44 12.55 15.23
C GLY A 42 -2.60 13.44 14.30
N LYS A 43 -1.31 13.66 14.59
CA LYS A 43 -0.39 14.48 13.79
C LYS A 43 0.72 13.63 13.20
N VAL A 44 1.09 13.92 11.96
CA VAL A 44 2.18 13.24 11.24
C VAL A 44 3.50 14.01 11.44
N ASP A 45 4.58 13.31 11.78
CA ASP A 45 5.94 13.87 11.83
C ASP A 45 6.58 13.88 10.43
N TYR A 46 6.18 14.86 9.61
CA TYR A 46 6.70 15.01 8.25
C TYR A 46 8.21 15.25 8.19
N ALA A 47 8.79 15.89 9.20
CA ALA A 47 10.24 16.15 9.24
C ALA A 47 11.01 14.84 9.40
N ALA A 48 10.59 13.96 10.31
CA ALA A 48 11.21 12.65 10.49
C ALA A 48 11.09 11.77 9.25
N ILE A 49 9.92 11.79 8.59
CA ILE A 49 9.72 11.04 7.33
C ILE A 49 10.59 11.62 6.21
N LYS A 50 10.71 12.95 6.09
CA LYS A 50 11.58 13.58 5.10
C LYS A 50 13.05 13.15 5.25
N ASN A 51 13.51 13.01 6.49
CA ASN A 51 14.87 12.57 6.78
C ASN A 51 15.08 11.07 6.54
N ASN A 52 14.02 10.25 6.60
CA ASN A 52 14.10 8.79 6.43
C ASN A 52 12.90 8.28 5.60
N PRO A 53 12.85 8.56 4.29
CA PRO A 53 11.66 8.33 3.45
C PRO A 53 11.45 6.87 3.04
N ASP A 54 12.41 5.98 3.32
CA ASP A 54 12.45 4.62 2.76
C ASP A 54 11.20 3.80 3.11
N LYS A 55 10.71 3.88 4.35
CA LYS A 55 9.48 3.20 4.77
C LYS A 55 8.26 3.68 3.97
N LEU A 56 8.16 4.99 3.74
CA LEU A 56 7.06 5.58 2.95
C LEU A 56 7.15 5.16 1.48
N ASN A 57 8.36 5.18 0.91
CA ASN A 57 8.57 4.78 -0.47
C ASN A 57 8.27 3.29 -0.67
N SER A 58 8.69 2.44 0.28
CA SER A 58 8.44 1.00 0.25
C SER A 58 6.94 0.69 0.24
N VAL A 59 6.16 1.27 1.15
CA VAL A 59 4.72 0.97 1.22
C VAL A 59 3.96 1.46 -0.01
N LEU A 60 4.38 2.59 -0.61
CA LEU A 60 3.80 3.09 -1.86
C LEU A 60 4.16 2.23 -3.06
N GLU A 61 5.38 1.68 -3.10
CA GLU A 61 5.78 0.72 -4.13
C GLU A 61 4.97 -0.58 -4.01
N THR A 62 4.75 -1.09 -2.79
CA THR A 62 3.84 -2.22 -2.56
C THR A 62 2.43 -1.90 -3.06
N ALA A 63 1.89 -0.72 -2.74
CA ALA A 63 0.56 -0.27 -3.15
C ALA A 63 0.40 -0.13 -4.67
N LYS A 64 1.48 0.21 -5.39
CA LYS A 64 1.50 0.33 -6.85
C LYS A 64 1.13 -0.98 -7.53
N HIS A 65 1.61 -2.12 -7.02
CA HIS A 65 1.43 -3.44 -7.65
C HIS A 65 0.18 -4.21 -7.18
N ILE A 66 -0.58 -3.66 -6.23
CA ILE A 66 -1.78 -4.30 -5.69
C ILE A 66 -2.99 -3.95 -6.54
N SER A 67 -3.80 -4.95 -6.92
CA SER A 67 -5.14 -4.74 -7.46
C SER A 67 -6.19 -5.26 -6.47
N VAL A 68 -7.11 -4.40 -6.02
CA VAL A 68 -8.19 -4.75 -5.08
C VAL A 68 -9.54 -4.87 -5.79
N SER A 69 -10.23 -5.98 -5.56
CA SER A 69 -11.56 -6.23 -6.17
C SER A 69 -12.68 -5.54 -5.40
N ILE A 70 -13.59 -4.90 -6.14
CA ILE A 70 -14.82 -4.29 -5.62
C ILE A 70 -15.76 -5.30 -4.94
N ASN A 71 -15.60 -6.60 -5.22
CA ASN A 71 -16.39 -7.67 -4.59
C ASN A 71 -16.08 -7.84 -3.10
N TYR A 72 -14.97 -7.29 -2.62
CA TYR A 72 -14.58 -7.26 -1.21
C TYR A 72 -14.60 -5.81 -0.70
N PRO A 73 -15.79 -5.21 -0.48
CA PRO A 73 -15.94 -3.77 -0.29
C PRO A 73 -15.14 -3.21 0.89
N LYS A 74 -15.02 -3.97 1.99
CA LYS A 74 -14.23 -3.55 3.15
C LYS A 74 -12.73 -3.46 2.83
N VAL A 75 -12.19 -4.44 2.11
CA VAL A 75 -10.78 -4.46 1.70
C VAL A 75 -10.52 -3.36 0.68
N TYR A 76 -11.42 -3.23 -0.30
CA TYR A 76 -11.36 -2.17 -1.31
C TYR A 76 -11.33 -0.77 -0.67
N GLN A 77 -12.24 -0.49 0.26
CA GLN A 77 -12.30 0.80 0.98
C GLN A 77 -11.03 1.02 1.83
N ALA A 78 -10.63 0.02 2.62
CA ALA A 78 -9.45 0.13 3.47
C ALA A 78 -8.17 0.39 2.65
N PHE A 79 -8.01 -0.29 1.51
CA PHE A 79 -6.91 -0.05 0.59
C PHE A 79 -6.87 1.40 0.12
N TRP A 80 -7.97 1.90 -0.46
CA TRP A 80 -7.98 3.24 -1.05
C TRP A 80 -7.88 4.36 -0.02
N ILE A 81 -8.44 4.19 1.19
CA ILE A 81 -8.29 5.17 2.28
C ILE A 81 -6.81 5.28 2.69
N ASN A 82 -6.15 4.14 2.90
CA ASN A 82 -4.74 4.13 3.29
C ASN A 82 -3.83 4.62 2.15
N ALA A 83 -4.07 4.18 0.91
CA ALA A 83 -3.32 4.62 -0.26
C ALA A 83 -3.42 6.14 -0.47
N TYR A 84 -4.63 6.71 -0.33
CA TYR A 84 -4.84 8.15 -0.35
C TYR A 84 -4.04 8.86 0.74
N ASN A 85 -4.17 8.46 2.01
CA ASN A 85 -3.44 9.10 3.11
C ASN A 85 -1.92 9.02 2.94
N LEU A 86 -1.38 7.87 2.52
CA LEU A 86 0.05 7.70 2.23
C LEU A 86 0.51 8.60 1.08
N SER A 87 -0.28 8.73 0.02
CA SER A 87 0.01 9.63 -1.11
C SER A 87 0.01 11.11 -0.71
N VAL A 88 -0.89 11.53 0.19
CA VAL A 88 -0.90 12.88 0.76
C VAL A 88 0.35 13.13 1.59
N ILE A 89 0.75 12.17 2.44
CA ILE A 89 2.01 12.25 3.20
C ILE A 89 3.18 12.38 2.23
N LYS A 90 3.25 11.58 1.17
CA LYS A 90 4.28 11.68 0.13
C LYS A 90 4.32 13.06 -0.52
N GLY A 91 3.17 13.59 -0.91
CA GLY A 91 3.08 14.94 -1.48
C GLY A 91 3.59 16.02 -0.53
N ILE A 92 3.27 15.92 0.76
CA ILE A 92 3.78 16.86 1.77
C ILE A 92 5.29 16.73 1.94
N VAL A 93 5.80 15.50 2.09
CA VAL A 93 7.24 15.20 2.25
C VAL A 93 8.05 15.66 1.05
N ASP A 94 7.53 15.50 -0.17
CA ASP A 94 8.19 15.93 -1.40
C ASP A 94 8.31 17.45 -1.51
N ASN A 95 7.38 18.18 -0.89
CA ASN A 95 7.37 19.63 -0.89
C ASN A 95 7.78 20.23 0.48
N TYR A 96 8.31 19.42 1.40
CA TYR A 96 8.64 19.86 2.75
C TYR A 96 9.88 20.80 2.77
N PRO A 97 9.85 21.89 3.55
CA PRO A 97 8.74 22.36 4.38
C PRO A 97 7.66 23.08 3.56
N ILE A 98 6.40 22.77 3.85
CA ILE A 98 5.22 23.43 3.27
C ILE A 98 4.23 23.79 4.37
N LYS A 99 3.61 24.97 4.30
CA LYS A 99 2.65 25.42 5.32
C LYS A 99 1.28 24.78 5.14
N SER A 100 0.82 24.66 3.89
CA SER A 100 -0.42 24.00 3.52
C SER A 100 -0.27 23.25 2.19
N PRO A 101 -0.83 22.03 2.04
CA PRO A 101 -0.90 21.36 0.74
C PRO A 101 -1.53 22.24 -0.36
N LEU A 102 -2.44 23.15 0.02
CA LEU A 102 -3.08 24.10 -0.89
C LEU A 102 -2.12 25.17 -1.44
N ASP A 103 -0.99 25.40 -0.78
CA ASP A 103 0.05 26.32 -1.27
C ASP A 103 0.80 25.74 -2.48
N LYS A 104 0.69 24.42 -2.70
CA LYS A 104 1.23 23.74 -3.87
C LYS A 104 0.13 23.61 -4.93
N LYS A 105 0.17 24.48 -5.94
CA LYS A 105 -0.70 24.36 -7.11
C LYS A 105 -0.58 22.96 -7.72
N GLY A 106 -1.72 22.31 -7.93
CA GLY A 106 -1.73 20.96 -8.48
C GLY A 106 -1.77 19.83 -7.46
N PHE A 107 -1.66 20.12 -6.14
CA PHE A 107 -1.46 19.08 -5.12
C PHE A 107 -2.51 17.97 -5.16
N PHE A 108 -3.79 18.33 -5.25
CA PHE A 108 -4.90 17.37 -5.23
C PHE A 108 -5.47 17.03 -6.61
N ASP A 109 -5.26 17.88 -7.62
CA ASP A 109 -5.94 17.80 -8.92
C ASP A 109 -5.00 17.48 -10.11
N LYS A 110 -3.69 17.66 -9.96
CA LYS A 110 -2.70 17.45 -11.04
C LYS A 110 -1.62 16.44 -10.71
N THR A 111 -1.16 16.39 -9.46
CA THR A 111 -0.20 15.38 -9.01
C THR A 111 -0.87 14.02 -9.02
N LYS A 112 -0.21 13.03 -9.61
CA LYS A 112 -0.70 11.65 -9.69
C LYS A 112 0.30 10.70 -9.04
N TYR A 113 -0.23 9.63 -8.47
CA TYR A 113 0.53 8.54 -7.90
C TYR A 113 0.01 7.23 -8.48
N ASP A 114 0.91 6.37 -8.94
CA ASP A 114 0.56 5.06 -9.50
C ASP A 114 0.27 4.11 -8.34
N LEU A 115 -1.01 3.79 -8.11
CA LEU A 115 -1.50 3.02 -6.97
C LEU A 115 -2.63 2.11 -7.45
N GLY A 116 -2.77 0.92 -6.87
CA GLY A 116 -3.90 0.07 -7.19
C GLY A 116 -3.78 -0.69 -8.51
N GLY A 117 -2.56 -0.86 -9.04
CA GLY A 117 -2.31 -1.62 -10.27
C GLY A 117 -2.77 -0.92 -11.55
N THR A 118 -2.84 0.42 -11.55
CA THR A 118 -3.30 1.25 -12.68
C THR A 118 -2.17 1.79 -13.54
#